data_AF-A0A1X4J0J4-F1
#
_entry.id   AF-A0A1X4J0J4-F1
#
_cell.length_a   1.000
_cell.length_b   1.000
_cell.length_c   1.000
_cell.angle_alpha   90.00
_cell.angle_beta   90.00
_cell.angle_gamma   90.00
#
_symmetry.space_group_name_H-M   'P 1'
#
loop_
_entity.id
_entity.type
_entity.pdbx_description
1 polymer ?
#
loop_
_entity_poly.entity_id
_entity_poly.type
_entity_poly.pdbx_seq_one_letter_code
_entity_poly.pdbx_strand_id
1 'polypeptide(L)'
;MTYIKWTFLALVALLIGGFLHYTLPSNDVVRIVENEVRRVEIGNNGLFWGGSEPADATTNNRDVKFISAIREGGGTIVYRNEDTGWGWPPYYKFNSADIQARAADLVSTSQAPQWVLIKHYGWRNQLFSIYPNVLSLKAVDSPDVSTIPWIKILVLGGLLALALFVRSVLKRFWANRVDPVVADVADAFDDAGDRVDARAKKFRGRRQRFREWWVETFG
;
A
#
# COMPACT_ATOMS: atom_id res chain seq x y z
N MET A 1 -25.86 -1.37 15.77
CA MET A 1 -24.46 -1.13 16.18
C MET A 1 -23.49 -2.10 15.54
N THR A 2 -23.85 -3.39 15.40
CA THR A 2 -23.05 -4.42 14.72
C THR A 2 -22.68 -4.05 13.28
N TYR A 3 -23.61 -3.53 12.48
CA TYR A 3 -23.31 -3.08 11.12
C TYR A 3 -22.30 -1.93 11.08
N ILE A 4 -22.45 -0.90 11.93
CA ILE A 4 -21.51 0.24 12.00
C ILE A 4 -20.09 -0.24 12.33
N LYS A 5 -19.96 -1.18 13.27
CA LYS A 5 -18.69 -1.79 13.66
C LYS A 5 -18.02 -2.51 12.49
N TRP A 6 -18.75 -3.41 11.81
CA TRP A 6 -18.19 -4.17 10.68
C TRP A 6 -17.92 -3.28 9.47
N THR A 7 -18.77 -2.29 9.20
CA THR A 7 -18.52 -1.29 8.15
C THR A 7 -17.25 -0.51 8.43
N PHE A 8 -17.04 -0.05 9.66
CA PHE A 8 -15.80 0.65 10.03
C PHE A 8 -14.55 -0.24 9.86
N LEU A 9 -14.59 -1.47 10.35
CA LEU A 9 -13.48 -2.42 10.18
C LEU A 9 -13.20 -2.74 8.71
N ALA A 10 -14.26 -2.92 7.91
CA ALA A 10 -14.15 -3.15 6.48
C ALA A 10 -13.52 -1.95 5.76
N LEU A 11 -13.89 -0.72 6.12
CA LEU A 11 -13.28 0.49 5.57
C LEU A 11 -11.79 0.60 5.91
N VAL A 12 -11.41 0.31 7.16
CA VAL A 12 -10.00 0.29 7.57
C VAL A 12 -9.22 -0.79 6.80
N ALA A 13 -9.79 -2.00 6.69
CA ALA A 13 -9.18 -3.09 5.94
C ALA A 13 -9.03 -2.76 4.45
N LEU A 14 -10.02 -2.09 3.85
CA LEU A 14 -9.99 -1.64 2.47
C LEU A 14 -8.91 -0.57 2.27
N LEU A 15 -8.77 0.38 3.19
CA LEU A 15 -7.74 1.41 3.12
C LEU A 15 -6.34 0.81 3.21
N ILE A 16 -6.10 -0.08 4.18
CA ILE A 16 -4.81 -0.77 4.33
C ILE A 16 -4.55 -1.67 3.12
N GLY A 17 -5.53 -2.45 2.69
CA GLY A 17 -5.43 -3.34 1.53
C GLY A 17 -5.16 -2.57 0.24
N GLY A 18 -5.83 -1.45 0.03
CA GLY A 18 -5.60 -0.54 -1.09
C GLY A 18 -4.20 0.07 -1.08
N PHE A 19 -3.76 0.56 0.08
CA PHE A 19 -2.40 1.07 0.26
C PHE A 19 -1.32 0.02 -0.04
N LEU A 20 -1.50 -1.21 0.48
CA LEU A 20 -0.60 -2.32 0.20
C LEU A 20 -0.64 -2.72 -1.26
N HIS A 21 -1.82 -2.75 -1.88
CA HIS A 21 -1.96 -3.07 -3.31
C HIS A 21 -1.31 -2.02 -4.22
N TYR A 22 -1.38 -0.74 -3.85
CA TYR A 22 -0.69 0.35 -4.55
C TYR A 22 0.83 0.25 -4.37
N THR A 23 1.28 -0.04 -3.15
CA THR A 23 2.71 -0.05 -2.80
C THR A 23 3.42 -1.28 -3.33
N LEU A 24 2.81 -2.46 -3.21
CA LEU A 24 3.49 -3.74 -3.48
C LEU A 24 3.73 -3.98 -4.97
N PRO A 25 4.83 -4.65 -5.32
CA PRO A 25 5.25 -4.75 -6.71
C PRO A 25 4.38 -5.77 -7.44
N SER A 26 3.91 -5.40 -8.62
CA SER A 26 3.14 -6.22 -9.54
C SER A 26 3.94 -6.42 -10.83
N ASN A 27 3.60 -7.44 -11.62
CA ASN A 27 4.22 -7.66 -12.92
C ASN A 27 3.16 -7.63 -14.01
N ASP A 28 3.49 -6.98 -15.11
CA ASP A 28 2.71 -6.99 -16.35
C ASP A 28 3.60 -7.55 -17.46
N VAL A 29 3.06 -8.39 -18.34
CA VAL A 29 3.73 -8.77 -19.58
C VAL A 29 3.16 -7.93 -20.71
N VAL A 30 4.03 -7.14 -21.35
CA VAL A 30 3.63 -6.14 -22.34
C VAL A 30 4.65 -6.05 -23.46
N ARG A 31 4.22 -5.50 -24.60
CA ARG A 31 5.10 -5.07 -25.66
C ARG A 31 5.34 -3.57 -25.54
N ILE A 32 6.61 -3.15 -25.42
CA ILE A 32 6.97 -1.74 -25.37
C ILE A 32 6.84 -1.15 -26.78
N VAL A 33 6.14 -0.02 -26.89
CA VAL A 33 5.90 0.66 -28.17
C VAL A 33 6.60 2.00 -28.28
N GLU A 34 6.80 2.67 -27.16
CA GLU A 34 7.40 3.99 -27.13
C GLU A 34 8.08 4.22 -25.78
N ASN A 35 9.18 4.97 -25.86
CA ASN A 35 9.95 5.45 -24.74
C ASN A 35 10.19 6.94 -25.00
N GLU A 36 9.87 7.77 -24.02
CA GLU A 36 10.01 9.20 -24.14
C GLU A 36 10.33 9.85 -22.79
N VAL A 37 10.80 11.08 -22.83
CA VAL A 37 10.95 11.94 -21.65
C VAL A 37 10.04 13.14 -21.85
N ARG A 38 9.16 13.39 -20.89
CA ARG A 38 8.23 14.54 -20.92
C ARG A 38 8.49 15.44 -19.74
N ARG A 39 8.46 16.74 -19.98
CA ARG A 39 8.41 17.73 -18.92
C ARG A 39 7.00 17.78 -18.34
N VAL A 40 6.85 17.46 -17.06
CA VAL A 40 5.55 17.34 -16.37
C VAL A 40 5.49 18.34 -15.22
N GLU A 41 4.39 19.07 -15.16
CA GLU A 41 4.02 19.87 -14.00
C GLU A 41 3.23 19.02 -13.00
N ILE A 42 3.80 18.80 -11.82
CA ILE A 42 3.19 18.06 -10.72
C ILE A 42 2.29 19.02 -9.94
N GLY A 43 0.99 18.86 -10.14
CA GLY A 43 -0.05 19.58 -9.40
C GLY A 43 -0.53 18.83 -8.16
N ASN A 44 -1.84 18.86 -7.92
CA ASN A 44 -2.46 18.30 -6.70
C ASN A 44 -2.33 16.77 -6.53
N ASN A 45 -1.84 16.05 -7.54
CA ASN A 45 -1.60 14.61 -7.49
C ASN A 45 -0.16 14.25 -7.05
N GLY A 46 0.63 15.22 -6.54
CA GLY A 46 2.03 15.03 -6.12
C GLY A 46 2.31 13.84 -5.22
N LEU A 47 1.35 13.43 -4.38
CA LEU A 47 1.47 12.23 -3.52
C LEU A 47 1.68 10.94 -4.32
N PHE A 48 1.24 10.89 -5.58
CA PHE A 48 1.38 9.72 -6.44
C PHE A 48 2.65 9.74 -7.30
N TRP A 49 3.47 10.79 -7.21
CA TRP A 49 4.71 10.94 -7.96
C TRP A 49 5.93 10.60 -7.11
N GLY A 50 7.08 10.33 -7.75
CA GLY A 50 8.31 9.96 -7.07
C GLY A 50 8.95 11.17 -6.39
N GLY A 51 9.97 10.95 -5.56
CA GLY A 51 10.89 12.03 -5.23
C GLY A 51 11.54 12.55 -6.52
N SER A 52 11.84 13.84 -6.58
CA SER A 52 12.61 14.37 -7.72
C SER A 52 13.97 13.68 -7.76
N GLU A 53 14.51 13.43 -8.96
CA GLU A 53 15.92 13.04 -9.07
C GLU A 53 16.80 14.12 -8.40
N PRO A 54 17.99 13.78 -7.86
CA PRO A 54 18.81 14.72 -7.11
C PRO A 54 19.07 16.06 -7.83
N ALA A 55 19.06 16.06 -9.17
CA ALA A 55 19.22 17.24 -10.01
C ALA A 55 17.96 18.13 -10.13
N ASP A 56 16.76 17.61 -9.84
CA ASP A 56 15.46 18.27 -10.04
C ASP A 56 14.74 18.59 -8.71
N ALA A 57 15.47 18.63 -7.59
CA ALA A 57 14.95 18.63 -6.23
C ALA A 57 13.97 19.77 -5.85
N THR A 58 13.87 20.84 -6.65
CA THR A 58 13.24 22.10 -6.22
C THR A 58 12.11 22.62 -7.12
N THR A 59 11.74 21.95 -8.21
CA THR A 59 10.72 22.47 -9.14
C THR A 59 9.53 21.52 -9.25
N ASN A 60 8.30 22.05 -9.15
CA ASN A 60 7.06 21.32 -9.51
C ASN A 60 7.02 20.91 -10.98
N ASN A 61 7.98 21.34 -11.79
CA ASN A 61 8.11 21.03 -13.20
C ASN A 61 9.43 20.28 -13.42
N ARG A 62 9.35 19.00 -13.78
CA ARG A 62 10.52 18.11 -13.93
C ARG A 62 10.36 17.17 -15.10
N ASP A 63 11.49 16.62 -15.55
CA ASP A 63 11.53 15.72 -16.67
C ASP A 63 11.28 14.29 -16.18
N VAL A 64 10.20 13.69 -16.68
CA VAL A 64 9.79 12.33 -16.30
C VAL A 64 9.91 11.42 -17.51
N LYS A 65 10.61 10.31 -17.30
CA LYS A 65 10.75 9.21 -18.25
C LYS A 65 9.46 8.39 -18.28
N PHE A 66 8.90 8.18 -19.46
CA PHE A 66 7.73 7.35 -19.69
C PHE A 66 8.04 6.16 -20.61
N ILE A 67 7.33 5.08 -20.38
CA ILE A 67 7.36 3.86 -21.21
C ILE A 67 5.92 3.51 -21.54
N SER A 68 5.55 3.66 -22.81
CA SER A 68 4.24 3.27 -23.33
C SER A 68 4.30 1.83 -23.84
N ALA A 69 3.28 1.05 -23.52
CA ALA A 69 3.23 -0.36 -23.85
C ALA A 69 1.81 -0.85 -24.17
N ILE A 70 1.75 -2.00 -24.84
CA ILE A 70 0.53 -2.68 -25.25
C ILE A 70 0.52 -4.08 -24.65
N ARG A 71 -0.56 -4.42 -23.96
CA ARG A 71 -0.83 -5.77 -23.43
C ARG A 71 -1.20 -6.71 -24.58
N GLU A 72 -1.10 -8.03 -24.36
CA GLU A 72 -1.46 -9.05 -25.36
C GLU A 72 -2.86 -8.83 -25.97
N GLY A 73 -3.85 -8.49 -25.16
CA GLY A 73 -5.22 -8.17 -25.61
C GLY A 73 -5.40 -6.78 -26.24
N GLY A 74 -4.33 -6.07 -26.59
CA GLY A 74 -4.37 -4.74 -27.22
C GLY A 74 -4.57 -3.56 -26.25
N GLY A 75 -4.80 -3.83 -24.96
CA GLY A 75 -4.96 -2.79 -23.95
C GLY A 75 -3.69 -1.95 -23.78
N THR A 76 -3.83 -0.62 -23.79
CA THR A 76 -2.71 0.31 -23.64
C THR A 76 -2.42 0.58 -22.16
N ILE A 77 -1.14 0.71 -21.84
CA ILE A 77 -0.67 1.12 -20.53
C ILE A 77 0.58 1.99 -20.67
N VAL A 78 0.69 2.98 -19.81
CA VAL A 78 1.84 3.89 -19.75
C VAL A 78 2.39 3.83 -18.35
N TYR A 79 3.69 3.56 -18.26
CA TYR A 79 4.45 3.57 -17.01
C TYR A 79 5.29 4.83 -16.94
N ARG A 80 5.50 5.33 -15.71
CA ARG A 80 6.59 6.25 -15.43
C ARG A 80 7.83 5.46 -15.00
N ASN A 81 9.00 6.04 -15.19
CA ASN A 81 10.26 5.43 -14.84
C ASN A 81 11.11 6.45 -14.06
N GLU A 82 10.80 6.62 -12.79
CA GLU A 82 11.51 7.53 -11.89
C GLU A 82 12.29 6.73 -10.85
N ASP A 83 13.38 7.29 -10.36
CA ASP A 83 14.09 6.72 -9.22
C ASP A 83 13.24 6.84 -7.96
N THR A 84 13.03 5.72 -7.28
CA THR A 84 12.33 5.71 -5.99
C THR A 84 13.22 6.28 -4.89
N GLY A 85 14.53 6.15 -5.07
CA GLY A 85 15.53 6.62 -4.13
C GLY A 85 15.36 6.01 -2.74
N TRP A 86 15.58 6.83 -1.72
CA TRP A 86 15.39 6.48 -0.31
C TRP A 86 13.94 6.65 0.18
N GLY A 87 13.02 7.02 -0.71
CA GLY A 87 11.63 7.33 -0.38
C GLY A 87 10.75 6.09 -0.22
N TRP A 88 9.43 6.32 -0.26
CA TRP A 88 8.44 5.26 -0.24
C TRP A 88 7.93 4.96 -1.66
N PRO A 89 7.71 3.67 -2.03
CA PRO A 89 8.05 2.47 -1.26
C PRO A 89 9.58 2.25 -1.19
N PRO A 90 10.11 1.56 -0.16
CA PRO A 90 11.56 1.46 0.06
C PRO A 90 12.21 0.42 -0.88
N TYR A 91 12.12 0.66 -2.20
CA TYR A 91 12.70 -0.21 -3.22
C TYR A 91 14.14 0.17 -3.60
N TYR A 92 14.65 1.30 -3.14
CA TYR A 92 16.05 1.72 -3.35
C TYR A 92 16.46 1.66 -4.82
N LYS A 93 15.58 2.13 -5.70
CA LYS A 93 15.79 2.18 -7.16
C LYS A 93 16.50 3.49 -7.52
N PHE A 94 17.67 3.37 -8.18
CA PHE A 94 18.55 4.47 -8.61
C PHE A 94 19.06 4.32 -10.06
N ASN A 95 18.42 3.44 -10.84
CA ASN A 95 18.84 3.06 -12.18
C ASN A 95 17.78 3.36 -13.24
N SER A 96 17.00 4.43 -13.05
CA SER A 96 15.97 4.88 -14.00
C SER A 96 16.53 5.08 -15.41
N ALA A 97 17.71 5.70 -15.55
CA ALA A 97 18.36 5.94 -16.84
C ALA A 97 18.70 4.63 -17.56
N ASP A 98 19.27 3.65 -16.87
CA ASP A 98 19.59 2.33 -17.45
C ASP A 98 18.32 1.58 -17.88
N ILE A 99 17.27 1.65 -17.06
CA ILE A 99 15.96 1.07 -17.40
C ILE A 99 15.40 1.75 -18.64
N GLN A 100 15.58 3.06 -18.78
CA GLN A 100 15.14 3.80 -19.96
C GLN A 100 15.91 3.35 -21.21
N ALA A 101 17.23 3.22 -21.13
CA ALA A 101 18.04 2.72 -22.23
C ALA A 101 17.60 1.30 -22.67
N ARG A 102 17.40 0.40 -21.70
CA ARG A 102 16.89 -0.96 -21.98
C ARG A 102 15.48 -0.93 -22.57
N ALA A 103 14.60 -0.02 -22.12
CA ALA A 103 13.26 0.10 -22.69
C ALA A 103 13.31 0.49 -24.17
N ALA A 104 14.24 1.37 -24.56
CA ALA A 104 14.44 1.76 -25.96
C ALA A 104 14.90 0.57 -26.83
N ASP A 105 15.86 -0.21 -26.33
CA ASP A 105 16.34 -1.43 -27.00
C ASP A 105 15.24 -2.49 -27.19
N LEU A 106 14.25 -2.51 -26.28
CA LEU A 106 13.17 -3.48 -26.30
C LEU A 106 11.92 -3.05 -27.09
N VAL A 107 11.92 -1.87 -27.73
CA VAL A 107 10.80 -1.38 -28.55
C VAL A 107 10.55 -2.31 -29.72
N SER A 108 9.29 -2.70 -29.94
CA SER A 108 8.93 -3.61 -31.03
C SER A 108 7.53 -3.36 -31.58
N THR A 109 7.25 -3.88 -32.77
CA THR A 109 5.97 -3.66 -33.48
C THR A 109 5.00 -4.82 -33.25
N SER A 110 3.73 -4.64 -33.65
CA SER A 110 2.76 -5.75 -33.62
C SER A 110 3.08 -6.88 -34.60
N GLN A 111 3.86 -6.61 -35.65
CA GLN A 111 4.25 -7.60 -36.66
C GLN A 111 5.44 -8.46 -36.20
N ALA A 112 6.32 -7.90 -35.38
CA ALA A 112 7.46 -8.60 -34.77
C ALA A 112 7.51 -8.28 -33.27
N PRO A 113 6.57 -8.83 -32.47
CA PRO A 113 6.42 -8.46 -31.07
C PRO A 113 7.54 -9.03 -30.21
N GLN A 114 8.11 -8.19 -29.35
CA GLN A 114 8.99 -8.61 -28.27
C GLN A 114 8.29 -8.37 -26.94
N TRP A 115 8.08 -9.45 -26.18
CA TRP A 115 7.40 -9.39 -24.89
C TRP A 115 8.37 -9.03 -23.78
N VAL A 116 7.92 -8.17 -22.88
CA VAL A 116 8.70 -7.66 -21.77
C VAL A 116 7.88 -7.80 -20.50
N LEU A 117 8.44 -8.51 -19.54
CA LEU A 117 7.96 -8.54 -18.17
C LEU A 117 8.40 -7.25 -17.47
N ILE A 118 7.44 -6.38 -17.19
CA ILE A 118 7.62 -5.14 -16.45
C ILE A 118 7.17 -5.36 -15.02
N LYS A 119 8.12 -5.26 -14.08
CA LYS A 119 7.79 -5.14 -12.66
C LYS A 119 7.56 -3.67 -12.34
N HIS A 120 6.45 -3.35 -11.68
CA HIS A 120 6.07 -1.98 -11.33
C HIS A 120 5.33 -1.92 -10.00
N TYR A 121 5.15 -0.71 -9.46
CA TYR A 121 4.22 -0.44 -8.37
C TYR A 121 3.33 0.75 -8.71
N GLY A 122 2.22 0.89 -7.98
CA GLY A 122 1.22 1.92 -8.22
C GLY A 122 0.15 1.49 -9.21
N TRP A 123 -0.81 2.38 -9.44
CA TRP A 123 -1.95 2.14 -10.33
C TRP A 123 -1.87 3.01 -11.56
N ARG A 124 -2.52 2.57 -12.64
CA ARG A 124 -2.88 3.47 -13.74
C ARG A 124 -4.22 4.10 -13.42
N ASN A 125 -4.28 5.43 -13.38
CA ASN A 125 -5.54 6.18 -13.31
C ASN A 125 -5.49 7.37 -14.27
N GLN A 126 -6.34 7.38 -15.29
CA GLN A 126 -6.38 8.43 -16.29
C GLN A 126 -6.95 9.75 -15.75
N LEU A 127 -7.97 9.69 -14.89
CA LEU A 127 -8.63 10.88 -14.33
C LEU A 127 -7.68 11.74 -13.47
N PHE A 128 -6.79 11.07 -12.73
CA PHE A 128 -5.84 11.74 -11.83
C PHE A 128 -4.41 11.77 -12.38
N SER A 129 -4.21 11.40 -13.66
CA SER A 129 -2.89 11.32 -14.30
C SER A 129 -1.87 10.54 -13.46
N ILE A 130 -2.30 9.40 -12.90
CA ILE A 130 -1.44 8.51 -12.11
C ILE A 130 -0.90 7.42 -13.03
N TYR A 131 0.41 7.24 -12.97
CA TYR A 131 1.14 6.25 -13.75
C TYR A 131 1.87 5.28 -12.80
N PRO A 132 1.78 3.96 -13.02
CA PRO A 132 2.59 3.00 -12.29
C PRO A 132 4.08 3.24 -12.56
N ASN A 133 4.93 3.12 -11.53
CA ASN A 133 6.37 3.32 -11.65
C ASN A 133 7.09 2.00 -11.90
N VAL A 134 7.92 1.94 -12.94
CA VAL A 134 8.72 0.76 -13.29
C VAL A 134 9.80 0.51 -12.23
N LEU A 135 10.00 -0.74 -11.86
CA LEU A 135 11.09 -1.22 -11.00
C LEU A 135 12.14 -2.00 -11.79
N SER A 136 11.71 -2.82 -12.75
CA SER A 136 12.62 -3.60 -13.59
C SER A 136 11.96 -4.05 -14.88
N LEU A 137 12.77 -4.26 -15.92
CA LEU A 137 12.36 -4.81 -17.21
C LEU A 137 13.11 -6.12 -17.45
N LYS A 138 12.43 -7.10 -18.02
CA LYS A 138 13.04 -8.36 -18.46
C LYS A 138 12.36 -8.84 -19.73
N ALA A 139 13.13 -9.08 -20.80
CA ALA A 139 12.61 -9.72 -22.01
C ALA A 139 12.14 -11.15 -21.69
N VAL A 140 11.03 -11.55 -22.30
CA VAL A 140 10.44 -12.88 -22.16
C VAL A 140 9.97 -13.39 -23.50
N ASP A 141 9.96 -14.71 -23.67
CA ASP A 141 9.68 -15.36 -24.96
C ASP A 141 8.19 -15.37 -25.30
N SER A 142 7.31 -15.19 -24.31
CA SER A 142 5.86 -15.36 -24.43
C SER A 142 5.08 -14.33 -23.59
N PRO A 143 3.87 -13.94 -24.01
CA PRO A 143 2.98 -13.10 -23.21
C PRO A 143 2.42 -13.82 -21.97
N ASP A 144 2.40 -15.16 -21.96
CA ASP A 144 1.79 -15.99 -20.91
C ASP A 144 2.71 -16.27 -19.72
N VAL A 145 3.85 -15.56 -19.61
CA VAL A 145 4.79 -15.80 -18.52
C VAL A 145 4.16 -15.44 -17.18
N SER A 146 4.01 -16.47 -16.34
CA SER A 146 3.53 -16.33 -14.97
C SER A 146 4.69 -16.08 -14.01
N THR A 147 4.52 -15.11 -13.12
CA THR A 147 5.50 -14.81 -12.06
C THR A 147 4.89 -14.99 -10.69
N ILE A 148 5.59 -15.68 -9.80
CA ILE A 148 5.18 -15.80 -8.40
C ILE A 148 5.46 -14.47 -7.68
N PRO A 149 4.46 -13.84 -7.04
CA PRO A 149 4.62 -12.53 -6.41
C PRO A 149 5.24 -12.66 -5.01
N TRP A 150 6.48 -13.16 -4.93
CA TRP A 150 7.17 -13.46 -3.67
C TRP A 150 7.17 -12.31 -2.66
N ILE A 151 7.43 -11.07 -3.11
CA ILE A 151 7.42 -9.89 -2.22
C ILE A 151 6.03 -9.67 -1.63
N LYS A 152 4.95 -9.83 -2.41
CA LYS A 152 3.57 -9.73 -1.88
C LYS A 152 3.32 -10.81 -0.84
N ILE A 153 3.71 -12.05 -1.14
CA ILE A 153 3.52 -13.19 -0.23
C ILE A 153 4.25 -12.96 1.10
N LEU A 154 5.53 -12.56 1.05
CA LEU A 154 6.34 -12.31 2.24
C LEU A 154 5.79 -11.16 3.07
N VAL A 155 5.43 -10.03 2.44
CA VAL A 155 4.90 -8.87 3.17
C VAL A 155 3.52 -9.18 3.76
N LEU A 156 2.60 -9.75 3.00
CA LEU A 156 1.25 -10.07 3.49
C LEU A 156 1.28 -11.17 4.57
N GLY A 157 2.09 -12.22 4.36
CA GLY A 157 2.31 -13.27 5.35
C GLY A 157 2.94 -12.73 6.63
N GLY A 158 3.94 -11.85 6.51
CA GLY A 158 4.58 -11.17 7.63
C GLY A 158 3.63 -10.26 8.40
N LEU A 159 2.80 -9.47 7.70
CA LEU A 159 1.78 -8.62 8.31
C LEU A 159 0.70 -9.45 9.04
N LEU A 160 0.28 -10.57 8.46
CA LEU A 160 -0.64 -11.48 9.11
C LEU A 160 -0.04 -12.08 10.39
N ALA A 161 1.20 -12.57 10.30
CA ALA A 161 1.92 -13.10 11.46
C ALA A 161 2.09 -12.03 12.56
N LEU A 162 2.44 -10.79 12.17
CA LEU A 162 2.55 -9.66 13.09
C LEU A 162 1.20 -9.32 13.74
N ALA A 163 0.10 -9.30 12.97
CA ALA A 163 -1.22 -9.04 13.49
C ALA A 163 -1.64 -10.11 14.52
N LEU A 164 -1.38 -11.39 14.23
CA LEU A 164 -1.64 -12.49 15.16
C LEU A 164 -0.78 -12.40 16.42
N PHE A 165 0.49 -12.02 16.27
CA PHE A 165 1.41 -11.80 17.38
C PHE A 165 0.94 -10.65 18.28
N VAL A 166 0.68 -9.47 17.71
CA VAL A 166 0.18 -8.29 18.44
C VAL A 166 -1.13 -8.61 19.13
N ARG A 167 -2.06 -9.28 18.45
CA ARG A 167 -3.32 -9.74 19.07
C ARG A 167 -3.04 -10.64 20.29
N SER A 168 -2.12 -11.58 20.16
CA SER A 168 -1.78 -12.50 21.26
C SER A 168 -1.13 -11.78 22.45
N VAL A 169 -0.24 -10.82 22.20
CA VAL A 169 0.37 -9.98 23.23
C VAL A 169 -0.68 -9.11 23.92
N LEU A 170 -1.56 -8.45 23.15
CA LEU A 170 -2.63 -7.64 23.70
C LEU A 170 -3.61 -8.47 24.52
N LYS A 171 -4.03 -9.66 24.05
CA LYS A 171 -4.87 -10.57 24.86
C LYS A 171 -4.25 -10.88 26.20
N ARG A 172 -2.96 -11.26 26.22
CA ARG A 172 -2.23 -11.56 27.46
C ARG A 172 -2.09 -10.33 28.35
N PHE A 173 -1.81 -9.16 27.77
CA PHE A 173 -1.70 -7.90 28.52
C PHE A 173 -3.03 -7.52 29.17
N TRP A 174 -4.14 -7.60 28.42
CA TRP A 174 -5.47 -7.28 28.94
C TRP A 174 -5.85 -8.22 30.09
N ALA A 175 -5.70 -9.53 29.91
CA ALA A 175 -6.00 -10.52 30.95
C ALA A 175 -5.15 -10.33 32.22
N ASN A 176 -3.86 -10.02 32.07
CA ASN A 176 -2.94 -9.97 33.22
C ASN A 176 -2.84 -8.60 33.89
N ARG A 177 -3.16 -7.49 33.20
CA ARG A 177 -2.91 -6.13 33.68
C ARG A 177 -4.16 -5.27 33.74
N VAL A 178 -5.12 -5.48 32.85
CA VAL A 178 -6.31 -4.63 32.78
C VAL A 178 -7.48 -5.23 33.53
N ASP A 179 -7.76 -6.51 33.31
CA ASP A 179 -8.84 -7.21 34.01
C ASP A 179 -8.73 -7.16 35.55
N PRO A 180 -7.56 -7.41 36.18
CA PRO A 180 -7.45 -7.30 37.64
C PRO A 180 -7.66 -5.87 38.15
N VAL A 181 -7.07 -4.86 37.50
CA VAL A 181 -7.27 -3.45 37.92
C VAL A 181 -8.73 -3.01 37.74
N VAL A 182 -9.39 -3.49 36.69
CA VAL A 182 -10.83 -3.21 36.47
C VAL A 182 -11.68 -3.91 37.53
N ALA A 183 -11.32 -5.12 37.95
CA ALA A 183 -11.98 -5.84 39.04
C ALA A 183 -11.75 -5.14 40.38
N ASP A 184 -10.50 -4.82 40.74
CA ASP A 184 -10.16 -4.12 42.00
C ASP A 184 -10.86 -2.76 42.12
N VAL A 185 -10.95 -2.02 41.00
CA VAL A 185 -11.71 -0.77 40.94
C VAL A 185 -13.21 -1.05 41.02
N ALA A 186 -13.75 -2.09 40.39
CA ALA A 186 -15.17 -2.41 40.53
C ALA A 186 -15.53 -2.70 42.01
N ASP A 187 -14.72 -3.50 42.69
CA ASP A 187 -14.93 -3.90 44.08
C ASP A 187 -14.80 -2.70 45.04
N ALA A 188 -13.77 -1.86 44.88
CA ALA A 188 -13.57 -0.67 45.71
C ALA A 188 -14.68 0.39 45.55
N PHE A 189 -15.37 0.41 44.41
CA PHE A 189 -16.47 1.33 44.15
C PHE A 189 -17.85 0.76 44.55
N ASP A 190 -18.05 -0.56 44.52
CA ASP A 190 -19.25 -1.20 45.09
C ASP A 190 -19.28 -1.05 46.63
N ASP A 191 -18.13 -1.13 47.29
CA ASP A 191 -17.98 -0.82 48.72
C ASP A 191 -18.18 0.68 49.04
N ALA A 192 -17.97 1.57 48.06
CA ALA A 192 -18.12 3.02 48.21
C ALA A 192 -19.52 3.56 47.80
N GLY A 193 -20.51 2.66 47.70
CA GLY A 193 -21.80 2.79 47.00
C GLY A 193 -22.61 4.08 47.16
N ASP A 194 -22.38 4.90 48.19
CA ASP A 194 -23.21 6.08 48.49
C ASP A 194 -22.65 7.45 48.06
N ARG A 195 -21.42 7.54 47.51
CA ARG A 195 -20.78 8.88 47.23
C ARG A 195 -20.35 9.14 45.78
N VAL A 196 -20.72 8.30 44.82
CA VAL A 196 -20.14 8.37 43.47
C VAL A 196 -20.97 9.23 42.51
N ASP A 197 -20.36 10.34 42.09
CA ASP A 197 -20.91 11.37 41.19
C ASP A 197 -21.38 10.82 39.83
N ALA A 198 -22.46 11.40 39.28
CA ALA A 198 -23.07 11.00 38.00
C ALA A 198 -22.10 11.02 36.80
N ARG A 199 -21.03 11.83 36.89
CA ARG A 199 -19.96 11.92 35.87
C ARG A 199 -19.12 10.65 35.79
N ALA A 200 -18.83 10.01 36.93
CA ALA A 200 -18.10 8.75 37.00
C ALA A 200 -18.92 7.61 36.39
N LYS A 201 -20.24 7.57 36.64
CA LYS A 201 -21.16 6.59 36.04
C LYS A 201 -21.21 6.69 34.50
N LYS A 202 -21.15 7.90 33.93
CA LYS A 202 -21.14 8.11 32.47
C LYS A 202 -19.82 7.69 31.81
N PHE A 203 -18.68 7.91 32.48
CA PHE A 203 -17.37 7.43 32.03
C PHE A 203 -17.25 5.90 32.11
N ARG A 204 -17.81 5.27 33.15
CA ARG A 204 -17.94 3.81 33.29
C ARG A 204 -18.67 3.20 32.10
N GLY A 205 -19.82 3.76 31.71
CA GLY A 205 -20.58 3.29 30.55
C GLY A 205 -19.79 3.31 29.24
N ARG A 206 -18.95 4.34 29.00
CA ARG A 206 -18.09 4.39 27.80
C ARG A 206 -16.94 3.39 27.85
N ARG A 207 -16.28 3.21 29.00
CA ARG A 207 -15.16 2.27 29.15
C ARG A 207 -15.60 0.81 29.10
N GLN A 208 -16.71 0.49 29.76
CA GLN A 208 -17.28 -0.86 29.73
C GLN A 208 -17.74 -1.23 28.31
N ARG A 209 -18.42 -0.32 27.60
CA ARG A 209 -18.78 -0.52 26.18
C ARG A 209 -17.57 -0.69 25.28
N PHE A 210 -16.47 0.01 25.56
CA PHE A 210 -15.22 -0.19 24.84
C PHE A 210 -14.59 -1.55 25.14
N ARG A 211 -14.62 -2.02 26.40
CA ARG A 211 -14.17 -3.36 26.79
C ARG A 211 -15.00 -4.45 26.11
N GLU A 212 -16.33 -4.35 26.17
CA GLU A 212 -17.25 -5.27 25.49
C GLU A 212 -16.99 -5.29 23.99
N TRP A 213 -16.84 -4.12 23.38
CA TRP A 213 -16.47 -4.02 21.96
C TRP A 213 -15.11 -4.66 21.68
N TRP A 214 -14.11 -4.44 22.52
CA TRP A 214 -12.75 -4.96 22.32
C TRP A 214 -12.70 -6.48 22.48
N VAL A 215 -13.34 -7.03 23.52
CA VAL A 215 -13.45 -8.47 23.77
C VAL A 215 -14.28 -9.16 22.68
N GLU A 216 -15.39 -8.57 22.24
CA GLU A 216 -16.20 -9.13 21.14
C GLU A 216 -15.44 -9.10 19.79
N THR A 217 -14.54 -8.13 19.57
CA THR A 217 -13.83 -7.99 18.28
C THR A 217 -12.54 -8.80 18.23
N PHE A 218 -11.79 -8.80 19.32
CA PHE A 218 -10.43 -9.34 19.36
C PHE A 218 -10.26 -10.51 20.31
N GLY A 219 -11.22 -10.71 21.24
CA GLY A 219 -11.26 -11.77 22.26
C GLY A 219 -11.51 -13.16 21.72
#